data_AF-A0A1D1ULW3-F1
#
_entry.id   AF-A0A1D1ULW3-F1
#
_cell.length_a   1.000
_cell.length_b   1.000
_cell.length_c   1.000
_cell.angle_alpha   90.00
_cell.angle_beta   90.00
_cell.angle_gamma   90.00
#
_symmetry.space_group_name_H-M   'P 1'
#
loop_
_entity.id
_entity.type
_entity.pdbx_description
1 polymer ?
#
loop_
_entity_poly.entity_id
_entity_poly.type
_entity_poly.pdbx_seq_one_letter_code
_entity_poly.pdbx_strand_id
1 'polypeptide(L)'
;MLQRKVPDAVCDVLYGASLTALEKKDGGLRPITVGNTLRRLTGRIVARRVGREMEGRVHPEHVGCGTRGGAEAAVHPVRSFLEEGKNESRVLLKLDFRNATNTIHRDGLLRVVREVLPAYHAFVWQTYRHNSKLLFGQHIMESARDVQQGDPLGPLLFCLVIESITKTLKSPLNLWYLDDGTIGGEIGRVLSDLLVVVEEGRKVGLEFDPSTCELSANDLSLLGAPSMEQGLEDAVRAK
;
A
#
# COMPACT_ATOMS: atom_id res chain seq x y z
N MET A 1 17.54 -15.74 -11.71
CA MET A 1 16.59 -15.02 -10.82
C MET A 1 15.23 -15.71 -10.74
N LEU A 2 14.44 -15.82 -11.81
CA LEU A 2 13.07 -16.39 -11.73
C LEU A 2 12.97 -17.80 -11.16
N GLN A 3 13.98 -18.63 -11.38
CA GLN A 3 14.03 -20.03 -10.91
C GLN A 3 14.79 -20.22 -9.58
N ARG A 4 15.09 -19.17 -8.80
CA ARG A 4 15.93 -19.23 -7.59
C ARG A 4 17.33 -19.84 -7.81
N LYS A 5 17.90 -19.64 -9.00
CA LYS A 5 19.25 -20.15 -9.37
C LYS A 5 20.37 -19.12 -9.17
N VAL A 6 20.13 -18.00 -8.49
CA VAL A 6 21.21 -17.05 -8.17
C VAL A 6 22.07 -17.63 -7.05
N PRO A 7 23.40 -17.71 -7.20
CA PRO A 7 24.29 -18.15 -6.12
C PRO A 7 24.21 -17.24 -4.89
N ASP A 8 24.30 -17.82 -3.68
CA ASP A 8 24.21 -17.03 -2.44
C ASP A 8 25.32 -15.98 -2.33
N ALA A 9 26.53 -16.27 -2.84
CA ALA A 9 27.68 -15.36 -2.83
C ALA A 9 27.43 -14.00 -3.53
N VAL A 10 26.44 -13.90 -4.42
CA VAL A 10 26.10 -12.64 -5.12
C VAL A 10 24.74 -12.08 -4.70
N CYS A 11 24.01 -12.76 -3.81
CA CYS A 11 22.66 -12.35 -3.43
C CYS A 11 22.66 -10.99 -2.71
N ASP A 12 23.63 -10.73 -1.84
CA ASP A 12 23.73 -9.46 -1.10
C ASP A 12 23.86 -8.25 -2.04
N VAL A 13 24.61 -8.41 -3.13
CA VAL A 13 24.82 -7.35 -4.12
C VAL A 13 23.62 -7.25 -5.07
N LEU A 14 23.07 -8.38 -5.49
CA LEU A 14 21.98 -8.41 -6.46
C LEU A 14 20.64 -7.96 -5.86
N TYR A 15 20.39 -8.31 -4.60
CA TYR A 15 19.14 -8.02 -3.89
C TYR A 15 19.27 -6.88 -2.88
N GLY A 16 20.49 -6.38 -2.64
CA GLY A 16 20.71 -5.08 -2.01
C GLY A 16 20.24 -3.91 -2.89
N ALA A 17 20.42 -2.70 -2.38
CA ALA A 17 19.99 -1.48 -3.06
C ALA A 17 20.77 -0.26 -2.56
N SER A 18 20.78 0.81 -3.38
CA SER A 18 21.21 2.13 -2.92
C SER A 18 20.03 2.87 -2.31
N LEU A 19 20.26 3.56 -1.19
CA LEU A 19 19.25 4.34 -0.49
C LEU A 19 19.50 5.83 -0.73
N THR A 20 18.43 6.56 -1.04
CA THR A 20 18.44 8.02 -1.14
C THR A 20 17.37 8.58 -0.23
N ALA A 21 17.74 9.50 0.66
CA ALA A 21 16.78 10.23 1.49
C ALA A 21 16.30 11.48 0.73
N LEU A 22 15.01 11.52 0.39
CA LEU A 22 14.38 12.70 -0.18
C LEU A 22 13.67 13.50 0.92
N GLU A 23 13.74 14.81 0.86
CA GLU A 23 12.97 15.68 1.76
C GLU A 23 11.50 15.72 1.33
N LYS A 24 10.61 15.57 2.30
CA LYS A 24 9.19 15.83 2.17
C LYS A 24 8.91 17.32 2.41
N LYS A 25 7.75 17.81 1.96
CA LYS A 25 7.31 19.20 2.17
C LYS A 25 7.17 19.58 3.65
N ASP A 26 6.88 18.61 4.51
CA ASP A 26 6.72 18.75 5.96
C ASP A 26 8.06 18.68 6.74
N GLY A 27 9.20 18.59 6.04
CA GLY A 27 10.52 18.40 6.65
C GLY A 27 10.83 16.96 7.04
N GLY A 28 9.90 16.02 6.83
CA GLY A 28 10.16 14.58 7.00
C GLY A 28 11.04 14.02 5.88
N LEU A 29 11.50 12.78 6.05
CA LEU A 29 12.29 12.07 5.03
C LEU A 29 11.47 10.99 4.33
N ARG A 30 11.70 10.83 3.03
CA ARG A 30 11.20 9.74 2.19
C ARG A 30 12.37 8.90 1.67
N PRO A 31 12.59 7.70 2.22
CA PRO A 31 13.65 6.81 1.76
C PRO A 31 13.28 6.17 0.42
N ILE A 32 14.04 6.46 -0.64
CA ILE A 32 13.92 5.80 -1.94
C ILE A 32 15.00 4.75 -2.08
N THR A 33 14.58 3.52 -2.34
CA THR A 33 15.44 2.35 -2.46
C THR A 33 15.58 1.96 -3.93
N VAL A 34 16.78 2.15 -4.47
CA VAL A 34 17.12 1.81 -5.86
C VAL A 34 17.85 0.48 -5.90
N GLY A 35 17.09 -0.59 -6.11
CA GLY A 35 17.66 -1.93 -6.28
C GLY A 35 18.51 -2.09 -7.54
N ASN A 36 19.26 -3.18 -7.60
CA ASN A 36 20.05 -3.56 -8.78
C ASN A 36 19.19 -3.58 -10.07
N THR A 37 19.77 -3.12 -11.19
CA THR A 37 19.11 -3.07 -12.50
C THR A 37 18.50 -4.40 -12.93
N LEU A 38 19.21 -5.52 -12.73
CA LEU A 38 18.73 -6.85 -13.12
C LEU A 38 17.55 -7.30 -12.26
N ARG A 39 17.59 -7.01 -10.95
CA ARG A 39 16.45 -7.24 -10.05
C ARG A 39 15.25 -6.42 -10.47
N ARG A 40 15.41 -5.10 -10.69
CA ARG A 40 14.33 -4.18 -11.09
C ARG A 40 13.74 -4.56 -12.45
N LEU A 41 14.58 -4.95 -13.42
CA LEU A 41 14.14 -5.43 -14.72
C LEU A 41 13.29 -6.70 -14.57
N THR A 42 13.76 -7.66 -13.77
CA THR A 42 13.02 -8.89 -13.49
C THR A 42 11.68 -8.58 -12.80
N GLY A 43 11.70 -7.74 -11.76
CA GLY A 43 10.49 -7.30 -11.05
C GLY A 43 9.48 -6.63 -11.98
N ARG A 44 9.95 -5.74 -12.87
CA ARG A 44 9.10 -5.08 -13.87
C ARG A 44 8.49 -6.07 -14.88
N ILE A 45 9.25 -7.09 -15.30
CA ILE A 45 8.75 -8.15 -16.19
C ILE A 45 7.65 -8.93 -15.47
N VAL A 46 7.85 -9.30 -14.20
CA VAL A 46 6.85 -10.02 -13.40
C VAL A 46 5.59 -9.16 -13.24
N ALA A 47 5.73 -7.91 -12.77
CA ALA A 47 4.63 -6.98 -12.58
C ALA A 47 3.80 -6.80 -13.86
N ARG A 48 4.46 -6.69 -15.02
CA ARG A 48 3.76 -6.58 -16.31
C ARG A 48 3.02 -7.86 -16.70
N ARG A 49 3.56 -9.03 -16.39
CA ARG A 49 2.94 -10.33 -16.74
C ARG A 49 1.69 -10.61 -15.90
N VAL A 50 1.73 -10.31 -14.61
CA VAL A 50 0.63 -10.63 -13.69
C VAL A 50 -0.32 -9.46 -13.47
N GLY A 51 0.04 -8.24 -13.90
CA GLY A 51 -0.68 -7.01 -13.56
C GLY A 51 -2.19 -7.06 -13.84
N ARG A 52 -2.61 -7.61 -14.99
CA ARG A 52 -4.03 -7.73 -15.34
C ARG A 52 -4.78 -8.74 -14.46
N GLU A 53 -4.13 -9.86 -14.14
CA GLU A 53 -4.70 -10.88 -13.24
C GLU A 53 -4.84 -10.31 -11.83
N MET A 54 -3.81 -9.60 -11.36
CA MET A 54 -3.80 -8.98 -10.04
C MET A 54 -4.80 -7.83 -9.95
N GLU A 55 -4.94 -7.01 -10.99
CA GLU A 55 -6.02 -6.02 -11.10
C GLU A 55 -7.39 -6.67 -10.90
N GLY A 56 -7.72 -7.69 -11.69
CA GLY A 56 -9.00 -8.40 -11.57
C GLY A 56 -9.19 -9.07 -10.21
N ARG A 57 -8.10 -9.45 -9.54
CA ARG A 57 -8.14 -10.01 -8.19
C ARG A 57 -8.48 -8.94 -7.15
N VAL A 58 -7.85 -7.78 -7.16
CA VAL A 58 -7.99 -6.80 -6.06
C VAL A 58 -9.12 -5.77 -6.30
N HIS A 59 -9.70 -5.74 -7.49
CA HIS A 59 -10.89 -4.95 -7.79
C HIS A 59 -12.17 -5.50 -7.14
N PRO A 60 -13.14 -4.62 -6.85
CA PRO A 60 -13.12 -3.17 -7.04
C PRO A 60 -12.43 -2.37 -5.91
N GLU A 61 -12.05 -3.02 -4.80
CA GLU A 61 -11.63 -2.34 -3.58
C GLU A 61 -10.27 -1.65 -3.71
N HIS A 62 -9.37 -2.14 -4.57
CA HIS A 62 -7.99 -1.63 -4.67
C HIS A 62 -7.60 -1.27 -6.09
N VAL A 63 -7.22 -0.01 -6.30
CA VAL A 63 -6.77 0.50 -7.62
C VAL A 63 -5.27 0.78 -7.66
N GLY A 64 -4.52 0.40 -6.62
CA GLY A 64 -3.07 0.60 -6.52
C GLY A 64 -2.21 -0.39 -7.32
N CYS A 65 -2.80 -1.48 -7.83
CA CYS A 65 -2.10 -2.51 -8.60
C CYS A 65 -2.80 -2.81 -9.92
N GLY A 66 -2.05 -2.72 -11.02
CA GLY A 66 -2.50 -3.12 -12.36
C GLY A 66 -3.41 -2.11 -13.05
N THR A 67 -4.14 -1.28 -12.31
CA THR A 67 -5.03 -0.25 -12.86
C THR A 67 -4.28 0.93 -13.46
N ARG A 68 -4.55 1.18 -14.74
CA ARG A 68 -4.03 2.35 -15.43
C ARG A 68 -4.70 3.61 -14.90
N GLY A 69 -3.91 4.57 -14.41
CA GLY A 69 -4.45 5.80 -13.81
C GLY A 69 -5.22 5.52 -12.53
N GLY A 70 -4.77 4.56 -11.71
CA GLY A 70 -5.49 4.15 -10.51
C GLY A 70 -5.72 5.29 -9.50
N ALA A 71 -4.79 6.25 -9.42
CA ALA A 71 -4.93 7.40 -8.52
C ALA A 71 -6.08 8.31 -8.97
N GLU A 72 -6.20 8.54 -10.28
CA GLU A 72 -7.29 9.31 -10.88
C GLU A 72 -8.61 8.55 -10.80
N ALA A 73 -8.58 7.23 -11.03
CA ALA A 73 -9.74 6.36 -10.95
C ALA A 73 -10.36 6.35 -9.54
N ALA A 74 -9.54 6.48 -8.49
CA ALA A 74 -9.97 6.52 -7.09
C ALA A 74 -10.91 7.70 -6.77
N VAL A 75 -10.83 8.81 -7.51
CA VAL A 75 -11.65 10.00 -7.22
C VAL A 75 -13.13 9.76 -7.52
N HIS A 76 -13.45 8.92 -8.52
CA HIS A 76 -14.82 8.75 -8.99
C HIS A 76 -15.75 8.04 -7.99
N PRO A 77 -15.37 6.90 -7.38
CA PRO A 77 -16.20 6.25 -6.36
C PRO A 77 -16.46 7.14 -5.15
N VAL A 78 -15.44 7.88 -4.70
CA VAL A 78 -15.58 8.81 -3.58
C VAL A 78 -16.60 9.90 -3.90
N ARG A 79 -16.50 10.54 -5.07
CA ARG A 79 -17.47 11.57 -5.48
C ARG A 79 -18.88 11.02 -5.59
N SER A 80 -19.06 9.85 -6.21
CA SER A 80 -20.38 9.22 -6.33
C SER A 80 -21.00 8.95 -4.96
N PHE A 81 -20.20 8.41 -4.03
CA PHE A 81 -20.64 8.13 -2.66
C PHE A 81 -21.09 9.38 -1.91
N LEU A 82 -20.38 10.50 -2.09
CA LEU A 82 -20.71 11.79 -1.47
C LEU A 82 -22.00 12.37 -2.04
N GLU A 83 -22.17 12.36 -3.36
CA GLU A 83 -23.37 12.89 -4.03
C GLU A 83 -24.63 12.08 -3.71
N GLU A 84 -24.55 10.75 -3.78
CA GLU A 84 -25.67 9.85 -3.45
C GLU A 84 -26.07 9.94 -1.97
N GLY A 85 -25.10 10.16 -1.09
CA GLY A 85 -25.29 10.25 0.36
C GLY A 85 -25.52 11.66 0.90
N LYS A 86 -25.78 12.66 0.04
CA LYS A 86 -25.83 14.08 0.43
C LYS A 86 -26.87 14.39 1.50
N ASN A 87 -27.98 13.65 1.52
CA ASN A 87 -29.08 13.82 2.48
C ASN A 87 -29.08 12.74 3.58
N GLU A 88 -28.00 11.96 3.69
CA GLU A 88 -27.89 10.87 4.66
C GLU A 88 -26.80 11.17 5.71
N SER A 89 -26.99 10.62 6.91
CA SER A 89 -26.00 10.63 7.98
C SER A 89 -24.89 9.63 7.66
N ARG A 90 -23.87 10.07 6.91
CA ARG A 90 -22.70 9.27 6.50
C ARG A 90 -21.40 9.97 6.85
N VAL A 91 -20.38 9.15 7.10
CA VAL A 91 -19.01 9.60 7.34
C VAL A 91 -18.06 9.01 6.29
N LEU A 92 -16.97 9.70 6.06
CA LEU A 92 -15.84 9.27 5.23
C LEU A 92 -14.58 9.33 6.09
N LEU A 93 -13.88 8.20 6.19
CA LEU A 93 -12.64 8.07 6.93
C LEU A 93 -11.50 7.73 5.96
N LYS A 94 -10.53 8.63 5.89
CA LYS A 94 -9.25 8.40 5.22
C LYS A 94 -8.30 7.73 6.21
N LEU A 95 -7.76 6.60 5.80
CA LEU A 95 -6.85 5.76 6.56
C LEU A 95 -5.42 6.04 6.10
N ASP A 96 -4.52 6.25 7.05
CA ASP A 96 -3.10 6.41 6.80
C ASP A 96 -2.28 5.53 7.76
N PHE A 97 -1.11 5.10 7.27
CA PHE A 97 -0.25 4.16 7.97
C PHE A 97 1.16 4.69 8.03
N ARG A 98 1.76 4.59 9.22
CA ARG A 98 3.11 5.05 9.45
C ARG A 98 4.10 4.20 8.66
N ASN A 99 4.72 4.81 7.65
CA ASN A 99 5.83 4.21 6.90
C ASN A 99 5.48 2.85 6.26
N ALA A 100 4.23 2.67 5.81
CA ALA A 100 3.60 1.39 5.49
C ALA A 100 4.46 0.42 4.67
N THR A 101 5.04 0.89 3.56
CA THR A 101 5.84 0.04 2.67
C THR A 101 7.08 -0.55 3.36
N ASN A 102 7.59 0.09 4.40
CA ASN A 102 8.77 -0.37 5.15
C ASN A 102 8.44 -1.24 6.36
N THR A 103 7.16 -1.40 6.69
CA THR A 103 6.75 -2.15 7.90
C THR A 103 6.22 -3.55 7.59
N ILE A 104 5.93 -3.84 6.31
CA ILE A 104 5.41 -5.15 5.88
C ILE A 104 6.30 -6.31 6.31
N HIS A 105 5.66 -7.29 6.94
CA HIS A 105 6.29 -8.54 7.37
C HIS A 105 6.60 -9.45 6.16
N ARG A 106 7.88 -9.78 5.99
CA ARG A 106 8.35 -10.56 4.82
C ARG A 106 7.90 -12.01 4.84
N ASP A 107 7.71 -12.62 6.00
CA ASP A 107 7.18 -13.99 6.11
C ASP A 107 5.72 -14.08 5.63
N GLY A 108 4.89 -13.10 6.01
CA GLY A 108 3.53 -12.93 5.51
C GLY A 108 3.51 -12.72 4.00
N LEU A 109 4.35 -11.80 3.50
CA LEU A 109 4.54 -11.56 2.07
C LEU A 109 4.89 -12.85 1.31
N LEU A 110 5.89 -13.60 1.79
CA LEU A 110 6.34 -14.82 1.12
C LEU A 110 5.26 -15.90 1.12
N ARG A 111 4.46 -16.01 2.18
CA ARG A 111 3.32 -16.93 2.25
C ARG A 111 2.26 -16.58 1.22
N VAL A 112 1.83 -15.31 1.18
CA VAL A 112 0.83 -14.82 0.22
C VAL A 112 1.30 -15.05 -1.21
N VAL A 113 2.56 -14.73 -1.52
CA VAL A 113 3.10 -14.93 -2.87
C VAL A 113 3.19 -16.41 -3.23
N ARG A 114 3.51 -17.30 -2.27
CA ARG A 114 3.51 -18.75 -2.51
C ARG A 114 2.13 -19.26 -2.92
N GLU A 115 1.09 -18.71 -2.32
CA GLU A 115 -0.30 -19.11 -2.54
C GLU A 115 -0.88 -18.49 -3.83
N VAL A 116 -0.68 -17.19 -4.02
CA VAL A 116 -1.31 -16.43 -5.11
C VAL A 116 -0.48 -16.45 -6.40
N LEU A 117 0.85 -16.37 -6.30
CA LEU A 117 1.78 -16.29 -7.43
C LEU A 117 2.88 -17.36 -7.35
N PRO A 118 2.54 -18.66 -7.27
CA PRO A 118 3.52 -19.73 -7.05
C PRO A 118 4.63 -19.76 -8.10
N ALA A 119 4.33 -19.40 -9.35
CA ALA A 119 5.30 -19.33 -10.45
C ALA A 119 6.42 -18.29 -10.22
N TYR A 120 6.17 -17.27 -9.39
CA TYR A 120 7.11 -16.19 -9.09
C TYR A 120 7.64 -16.22 -7.65
N HIS A 121 7.09 -17.08 -6.79
CA HIS A 121 7.53 -17.25 -5.41
C HIS A 121 9.04 -17.49 -5.31
N ALA A 122 9.62 -18.30 -6.20
CA ALA A 122 11.06 -18.58 -6.19
C ALA A 122 11.93 -17.30 -6.30
N PHE A 123 11.50 -16.32 -7.10
CA PHE A 123 12.17 -15.03 -7.24
C PHE A 123 11.95 -14.12 -6.03
N VAL A 124 10.71 -14.01 -5.57
CA VAL A 124 10.36 -13.16 -4.42
C VAL A 124 11.02 -13.68 -3.15
N TRP A 125 10.97 -15.00 -2.93
CA TRP A 125 11.73 -15.67 -1.87
C TRP A 125 13.20 -15.27 -1.94
N GLN A 126 13.84 -15.39 -3.09
CA GLN A 126 15.26 -15.05 -3.21
C GLN A 126 15.55 -13.55 -2.99
N THR A 127 14.55 -12.69 -3.16
CA THR A 127 14.69 -11.25 -2.92
C THR A 127 14.56 -10.89 -1.43
N TYR A 128 13.63 -11.53 -0.71
CA TYR A 128 13.20 -11.08 0.62
C TYR A 128 13.57 -12.03 1.78
N ARG A 129 14.10 -13.23 1.52
CA ARG A 129 14.46 -14.24 2.54
C ARG A 129 15.54 -13.85 3.57
N HIS A 130 16.35 -12.84 3.27
CA HIS A 130 17.38 -12.31 4.17
C HIS A 130 17.29 -10.80 4.22
N ASN A 131 17.85 -10.20 5.25
CA ASN A 131 17.98 -8.75 5.34
C ASN A 131 18.70 -8.22 4.09
N SER A 132 18.12 -7.22 3.45
CA SER A 132 18.73 -6.58 2.29
C SER A 132 19.72 -5.52 2.77
N LYS A 133 20.90 -5.43 2.15
CA LYS A 133 21.87 -4.37 2.42
C LYS A 133 21.49 -3.12 1.62
N LEU A 134 21.23 -2.03 2.34
CA LEU A 134 20.93 -0.71 1.79
C LEU A 134 22.15 0.20 1.94
N LEU A 135 22.70 0.66 0.82
CA LEU A 135 23.87 1.54 0.78
C LEU A 135 23.42 3.00 0.88
N PHE A 136 23.79 3.69 1.97
CA PHE A 136 23.52 5.11 2.18
C PHE A 136 24.84 5.87 2.36
N GLY A 137 25.37 6.42 1.27
CA GLY A 137 26.70 7.01 1.26
C GLY A 137 27.76 5.96 1.62
N GLN A 138 28.46 6.17 2.74
CA GLN A 138 29.46 5.23 3.27
C GLN A 138 28.85 4.22 4.28
N HIS A 139 27.58 4.36 4.61
CA HIS A 139 26.90 3.51 5.58
C HIS A 139 26.18 2.35 4.89
N ILE A 140 26.12 1.22 5.59
CA ILE A 140 25.29 0.07 5.22
C ILE A 140 24.21 -0.06 6.27
N MET A 141 22.96 0.00 5.84
CA MET A 141 21.79 -0.27 6.66
C MET A 141 21.18 -1.61 6.27
N GLU A 142 20.58 -2.32 7.22
CA GLU A 142 19.86 -3.55 6.93
C GLU A 142 18.35 -3.29 6.86
N SER A 143 17.72 -3.81 5.81
CA SER A 143 16.26 -3.86 5.71
C SER A 143 15.77 -5.29 5.97
N ALA A 144 15.10 -5.47 7.10
CA ALA A 144 14.51 -6.74 7.55
C ALA A 144 13.00 -6.85 7.29
N ARG A 145 12.35 -5.72 7.08
CA ARG A 145 10.94 -5.56 6.70
C ARG A 145 10.91 -4.65 5.50
N ASP A 146 9.92 -4.81 4.63
CA ASP A 146 9.54 -3.90 3.55
C ASP A 146 9.04 -4.64 2.29
N VAL A 147 8.39 -3.86 1.46
CA VAL A 147 8.45 -3.94 0.01
C VAL A 147 9.10 -2.65 -0.49
N GLN A 148 10.37 -2.73 -0.88
CA GLN A 148 11.24 -1.56 -1.08
C GLN A 148 10.61 -0.47 -1.96
N GLN A 149 10.53 0.75 -1.43
CA GLN A 149 10.00 1.91 -2.15
C GLN A 149 10.90 2.24 -3.36
N GLY A 150 10.38 2.07 -4.58
CA GLY A 150 11.14 2.20 -5.83
C GLY A 150 11.38 0.87 -6.57
N ASP A 151 11.04 -0.28 -5.96
CA ASP A 151 10.97 -1.56 -6.66
C ASP A 151 9.73 -1.59 -7.58
N PRO A 152 9.88 -1.83 -8.89
CA PRO A 152 8.75 -1.95 -9.81
C PRO A 152 7.73 -3.04 -9.42
N LEU A 153 8.15 -4.06 -8.67
CA LEU A 153 7.26 -5.12 -8.20
C LEU A 153 6.64 -4.81 -6.81
N GLY A 154 7.24 -3.88 -6.06
CA GLY A 154 6.85 -3.55 -4.69
C GLY A 154 5.36 -3.19 -4.51
N PRO A 155 4.79 -2.28 -5.31
CA PRO A 155 3.38 -1.91 -5.23
C PRO A 155 2.43 -3.11 -5.32
N LEU A 156 2.70 -4.03 -6.25
CA LEU A 156 1.89 -5.23 -6.45
C LEU A 156 1.97 -6.16 -5.25
N LEU A 157 3.17 -6.35 -4.70
CA LEU A 157 3.38 -7.16 -3.51
C LEU A 157 2.68 -6.56 -2.29
N PHE A 158 2.70 -5.22 -2.15
CA PHE A 158 1.97 -4.51 -1.12
C PHE A 158 0.46 -4.81 -1.21
N CYS A 159 -0.12 -4.60 -2.39
CA CYS A 159 -1.54 -4.86 -2.66
C CYS A 159 -1.95 -6.29 -2.31
N LEU A 160 -1.12 -7.27 -2.70
CA LEU A 160 -1.38 -8.68 -2.39
C LEU A 160 -1.41 -8.97 -0.90
N VAL A 161 -0.49 -8.39 -0.13
CA VAL A 161 -0.43 -8.62 1.32
C VAL A 161 -1.68 -8.07 2.01
N ILE A 162 -2.13 -6.89 1.62
CA ILE A 162 -3.27 -6.24 2.26
C ILE A 162 -4.64 -6.66 1.69
N GLU A 163 -4.68 -7.43 0.60
CA GLU A 163 -5.93 -7.86 -0.05
C GLU A 163 -6.87 -8.57 0.93
N SER A 164 -6.33 -9.41 1.81
CA SER A 164 -7.12 -10.13 2.83
C SER A 164 -7.84 -9.17 3.79
N ILE A 165 -7.31 -7.97 4.00
CA ILE A 165 -7.91 -6.92 4.81
C ILE A 165 -8.95 -6.19 3.96
N THR A 166 -8.55 -5.65 2.82
CA THR A 166 -9.40 -4.77 2.00
C THR A 166 -10.68 -5.45 1.57
N LYS A 167 -10.66 -6.75 1.25
CA LYS A 167 -11.86 -7.50 0.84
C LYS A 167 -12.83 -7.87 1.94
N THR A 168 -12.41 -7.79 3.20
CA THR A 168 -13.27 -8.18 4.33
C THR A 168 -14.16 -7.04 4.80
N LEU A 169 -13.80 -5.80 4.47
CA LEU A 169 -14.52 -4.60 4.87
C LEU A 169 -15.93 -4.57 4.25
N LYS A 170 -16.86 -3.95 4.97
CA LYS A 170 -18.30 -3.94 4.64
C LYS A 170 -18.87 -2.54 4.44
N SER A 171 -18.05 -1.51 4.56
CA SER A 171 -18.41 -0.12 4.31
C SER A 171 -18.82 0.05 2.86
N PRO A 172 -19.95 0.73 2.57
CA PRO A 172 -20.43 0.95 1.21
C PRO A 172 -19.38 1.58 0.29
N LEU A 173 -18.61 2.54 0.81
CA LEU A 173 -17.38 2.98 0.18
C LEU A 173 -16.21 2.22 0.82
N ASN A 174 -15.46 1.49 0.01
CA ASN A 174 -14.23 0.82 0.37
C ASN A 174 -13.27 0.92 -0.81
N LEU A 175 -12.29 1.81 -0.68
CA LEU A 175 -11.39 2.17 -1.76
C LEU A 175 -9.97 2.32 -1.24
N TRP A 176 -9.03 1.71 -1.95
CA TRP A 176 -7.63 1.72 -1.61
C TRP A 176 -6.79 2.15 -2.81
N TYR A 177 -5.69 2.83 -2.53
CA TYR A 177 -4.57 3.04 -3.44
C TYR A 177 -3.27 2.82 -2.66
N LEU A 178 -2.66 1.65 -2.85
CA LEU A 178 -1.56 1.19 -1.99
C LEU A 178 -1.96 1.27 -0.50
N ASP A 179 -1.20 2.01 0.32
CA ASP A 179 -1.43 2.25 1.73
C ASP A 179 -2.52 3.30 2.01
N ASP A 180 -2.89 4.13 1.03
CA ASP A 180 -3.97 5.09 1.18
C ASP A 180 -5.33 4.38 1.13
N GLY A 181 -5.97 4.22 2.29
CA GLY A 181 -7.32 3.68 2.41
C GLY A 181 -8.37 4.78 2.53
N THR A 182 -9.56 4.56 2.00
CA THR A 182 -10.73 5.42 2.22
C THR A 182 -11.96 4.54 2.36
N ILE A 183 -12.58 4.60 3.54
CA ILE A 183 -13.81 3.88 3.83
C ILE A 183 -14.93 4.87 4.17
N GLY A 184 -16.15 4.57 3.79
CA GLY A 184 -17.28 5.47 4.02
C GLY A 184 -18.62 4.75 4.13
N GLY A 185 -19.49 5.28 4.98
CA GLY A 185 -20.79 4.70 5.29
C GLY A 185 -21.39 5.28 6.56
N GLU A 186 -22.29 4.53 7.17
CA GLU A 186 -22.75 4.79 8.53
C GLU A 186 -21.57 4.69 9.52
N ILE A 187 -21.53 5.58 10.52
CA ILE A 187 -20.43 5.66 11.49
C ILE A 187 -20.16 4.32 12.20
N GLY A 188 -21.19 3.57 12.60
CA GLY A 188 -21.02 2.27 13.26
C GLY A 188 -20.36 1.23 12.36
N ARG A 189 -20.67 1.26 11.06
CA ARG A 189 -20.05 0.39 10.06
C ARG A 189 -18.59 0.76 9.81
N VAL A 190 -18.31 2.05 9.61
CA VAL A 190 -16.95 2.57 9.39
C VAL A 190 -16.05 2.27 10.58
N LEU A 191 -16.53 2.46 11.81
CA LEU A 191 -15.78 2.11 13.02
C LEU A 191 -15.51 0.60 13.12
N SER A 192 -16.47 -0.25 12.77
CA SER A 192 -16.28 -1.70 12.79
C SER A 192 -15.20 -2.14 11.79
N ASP A 193 -15.21 -1.57 10.59
CA ASP A 193 -14.20 -1.86 9.57
C ASP A 193 -12.83 -1.28 9.93
N LEU A 194 -12.77 -0.10 10.55
CA LEU A 194 -11.52 0.46 11.09
C LEU A 194 -10.88 -0.51 12.08
N LEU A 195 -11.66 -1.11 12.99
CA LEU A 195 -11.14 -2.09 13.94
C LEU A 195 -10.55 -3.32 13.24
N VAL A 196 -11.19 -3.80 12.16
CA VAL A 196 -10.65 -4.87 11.32
C VAL A 196 -9.32 -4.44 10.68
N VAL A 197 -9.26 -3.24 10.11
CA VAL A 197 -8.04 -2.69 9.51
C VAL A 197 -6.89 -2.61 10.52
N VAL A 198 -7.16 -2.11 11.73
CA VAL A 198 -6.15 -1.99 12.79
C VAL A 198 -5.65 -3.36 13.24
N GLU A 199 -6.57 -4.31 13.47
CA GLU A 199 -6.21 -5.62 14.00
C GLU A 199 -5.52 -6.51 12.95
N GLU A 200 -6.09 -6.63 11.76
CA GLU A 200 -5.51 -7.43 10.67
C GLU A 200 -4.27 -6.75 10.07
N GLY A 201 -4.25 -5.41 10.02
CA GLY A 201 -3.10 -4.62 9.59
C GLY A 201 -1.86 -4.91 10.42
N ARG A 202 -2.01 -4.98 11.75
CA ARG A 202 -0.90 -5.31 12.66
C ARG A 202 -0.28 -6.68 12.34
N LYS A 203 -1.07 -7.67 11.93
CA LYS A 203 -0.59 -9.03 11.60
C LYS A 203 0.34 -9.02 10.39
N VAL A 204 0.09 -8.13 9.43
CA VAL A 204 0.94 -7.96 8.24
C VAL A 204 2.02 -6.89 8.40
N GLY A 205 2.10 -6.26 9.57
CA GLY A 205 3.10 -5.27 9.94
C GLY A 205 2.69 -3.82 9.69
N LEU A 206 1.45 -3.53 9.28
CA LEU A 206 0.97 -2.15 9.17
C LEU A 206 0.78 -1.52 10.55
N GLU A 207 1.22 -0.28 10.66
CA GLU A 207 1.08 0.54 11.86
C GLU A 207 0.10 1.68 11.55
N PHE A 208 -1.14 1.54 12.03
CA PHE A 208 -2.16 2.58 11.87
C PHE A 208 -1.73 3.86 12.59
N ASP A 209 -1.87 5.01 11.92
CA ASP A 209 -1.54 6.33 12.47
C ASP A 209 -2.81 7.18 12.61
N PRO A 210 -3.43 7.23 13.81
CA PRO A 210 -4.62 8.05 14.01
C PRO A 210 -4.37 9.55 13.82
N SER A 211 -3.13 10.02 13.93
CA SER A 211 -2.82 11.45 13.89
C SER A 211 -2.81 12.04 12.48
N THR A 212 -2.71 11.18 11.47
CA THR A 212 -2.73 11.56 10.05
C THR A 212 -4.00 11.14 9.33
N CYS A 213 -4.92 10.47 10.04
CA CYS A 213 -6.23 10.12 9.51
C CYS A 213 -7.18 11.32 9.50
N GLU A 214 -8.04 11.39 8.49
CA GLU A 214 -9.02 12.46 8.31
C GLU A 214 -10.43 11.87 8.34
N LEU A 215 -11.31 12.44 9.17
CA LEU A 215 -12.73 12.06 9.26
C LEU A 215 -13.59 13.24 8.80
N SER A 216 -14.45 12.98 7.84
CA SER A 216 -15.38 13.97 7.28
C SER A 216 -16.82 13.43 7.36
N ALA A 217 -17.82 14.31 7.54
CA ALA A 217 -19.23 13.93 7.57
C ALA A 217 -20.11 14.93 6.81
N ASN A 218 -21.24 14.45 6.29
CA ASN A 218 -22.22 15.26 5.56
C ASN A 218 -23.16 16.02 6.51
N ASP A 219 -23.35 15.50 7.72
CA ASP A 219 -24.12 16.17 8.77
C ASP A 219 -23.16 16.74 9.82
N LEU A 220 -23.04 18.06 9.84
CA LEU A 220 -22.21 18.83 10.76
C LEU A 220 -22.60 18.62 12.23
N SER A 221 -23.83 18.18 12.51
CA SER A 221 -24.27 17.82 13.87
C SER A 221 -23.50 16.62 14.44
N LEU A 222 -22.86 15.81 13.57
CA LEU A 222 -22.02 14.69 13.97
C LEU A 222 -20.57 15.08 14.28
N LEU A 223 -20.08 16.23 13.81
CA LEU A 223 -18.63 16.53 13.83
C LEU A 223 -18.19 17.93 14.28
N GLY A 224 -19.06 18.95 14.37
CA GLY A 224 -18.62 20.28 14.84
C GLY A 224 -17.44 20.91 14.07
N ALA A 225 -17.17 20.50 12.81
CA ALA A 225 -15.98 20.88 12.02
C ALA A 225 -16.28 20.86 10.49
N PRO A 226 -15.47 21.56 9.64
CA PRO A 226 -15.90 22.08 8.32
C PRO A 226 -16.13 21.03 7.22
N SER A 227 -16.73 21.47 6.10
CA SER A 227 -17.37 20.65 5.07
C SER A 227 -16.43 19.70 4.29
N MET A 228 -16.99 18.53 3.90
CA MET A 228 -16.31 17.42 3.22
C MET A 228 -15.59 17.77 1.90
N GLU A 229 -16.03 18.79 1.17
CA GLU A 229 -15.48 19.14 -0.15
C GLU A 229 -14.05 19.72 -0.08
N GLN A 230 -13.73 20.50 0.96
CA GLN A 230 -12.40 21.11 1.11
C GLN A 230 -11.31 20.07 1.45
N GLY A 231 -11.62 19.10 2.32
CA GLY A 231 -10.68 18.03 2.68
C GLY A 231 -10.28 17.15 1.49
N LEU A 232 -11.20 16.93 0.55
CA LEU A 232 -10.94 16.12 -0.64
C LEU A 232 -10.05 16.85 -1.67
N GLU A 233 -10.27 18.14 -1.90
CA GLU A 233 -9.43 18.93 -2.82
C GLU A 233 -8.00 19.10 -2.30
N ASP A 234 -7.83 19.26 -0.99
CA ASP A 234 -6.51 19.37 -0.37
C ASP A 234 -5.77 18.02 -0.35
N ALA A 235 -6.49 16.90 -0.13
CA ALA A 235 -5.92 15.56 -0.22
C ALA A 235 -5.46 15.18 -1.63
N VAL A 236 -6.15 15.64 -2.68
CA VAL A 236 -5.75 15.42 -4.08
C VAL A 236 -4.57 16.32 -4.46
N ARG A 237 -4.49 17.56 -3.92
CA ARG A 237 -3.38 18.50 -4.18
C ARG A 237 -2.09 18.18 -3.41
N ALA A 238 -2.18 17.45 -2.31
CA ALA A 238 -1.03 17.10 -1.47
C ALA A 238 -0.18 15.95 -2.03
N LYS A 239 -0.71 15.17 -2.99
CA LYS A 239 0.01 14.09 -3.71
C LYS A 239 0.79 14.63 -4.91
#